data_AF-A0A399U9R9-F1
#
_entry.id   AF-A0A399U9R9-F1
#
_cell.length_a   1.000
_cell.length_b   1.000
_cell.length_c   1.000
_cell.angle_alpha   90.00
_cell.angle_beta   90.00
_cell.angle_gamma   90.00
#
_symmetry.space_group_name_H-M   'P 1'
#
loop_
_entity.id
_entity.type
_entity.pdbx_description
1 polymer ?
#
loop_
_entity_poly.entity_id
_entity_poly.type
_entity_poly.pdbx_seq_one_letter_code
_entity_poly.pdbx_strand_id
1 'polypeptide(L)'
;MYIRRTALKDVGLLDAEAFPRGYGEENDFCMRALRSGWRNIIDDRTYVFHERNKSFGSEKESLIKQGREILDRRYPEYSKLIRIFHDSPLLNLSRFRAAQALFDVADKRPRPRALFVVATETGGTPQTNRDLMRALNEAWECWLLRCDKIHMTLSQLVDGNLVEIYSHTLQEPIEPVTFSSFEYDNIARSWLNDLSFDIVHIRHLAWHSINLPKIAGKSGAATIMSFHDYHVLCPTVKLLDNEMRYCAGSCTAGDGHCKPELWEKDAFPHLKHSWVYEWRARYSRALEDCDAFITTSESTRATIRRGLPRIDHQRFSIIPHGRDFPYFGDLASTLSDDEPIRILVPGNINQAKGLDVIEALAKLDVDRKLEFHVLGNIQREISSPNVVFHGRYNREEFSEKVSVIRPHVGAIFSIWDETWCHTLTELWSVGIPALTFDYSTVAGRVRRSGAGWVLKNESSTDLLYAEILSRAGKDDQMKIKRAAVQRWQRGEGARESTELMAQRYEAVYRTALERRSRLSRPFFH
;
A
#
# COMPACT_ATOMS: atom_id res chain seq x y z
N MET A 1 -24.00 31.04 3.43
CA MET A 1 -25.10 30.25 2.86
C MET A 1 -24.72 29.80 1.46
N TYR A 2 -24.88 28.53 1.11
CA TYR A 2 -24.71 28.04 -0.27
C TYR A 2 -26.09 27.92 -0.94
N ILE A 3 -26.26 28.48 -2.13
CA ILE A 3 -27.53 28.48 -2.88
C ILE A 3 -27.30 27.81 -4.23
N ARG A 4 -28.11 26.79 -4.56
CA ARG A 4 -28.07 26.20 -5.90
C ARG A 4 -28.50 27.23 -6.94
N ARG A 5 -27.79 27.29 -8.07
CA ARG A 5 -28.11 28.22 -9.17
C ARG A 5 -29.56 28.07 -9.67
N THR A 6 -30.07 26.84 -9.70
CA THR A 6 -31.47 26.56 -10.08
C THR A 6 -32.47 27.12 -9.08
N ALA A 7 -32.21 26.98 -7.78
CA ALA A 7 -33.04 27.60 -6.74
C ALA A 7 -33.02 29.13 -6.84
N LEU A 8 -31.86 29.74 -7.09
CA LEU A 8 -31.75 31.19 -7.26
C LEU A 8 -32.53 31.71 -8.48
N LYS A 9 -32.54 30.95 -9.59
CA LYS A 9 -33.31 31.28 -10.79
C LYS A 9 -34.83 31.16 -10.57
N ASP A 10 -35.25 30.18 -9.78
CA ASP A 10 -36.66 29.90 -9.49
C ASP A 10 -37.23 30.86 -8.43
N VAL A 11 -36.49 31.08 -7.35
CA VAL A 11 -36.94 31.83 -6.17
C VAL A 11 -36.63 33.34 -6.29
N GLY A 12 -35.65 33.72 -7.11
CA GLY A 12 -35.16 35.10 -7.26
C GLY A 12 -34.00 35.43 -6.31
N LEU A 13 -33.55 36.68 -6.31
CA LEU A 13 -32.43 37.14 -5.47
C LEU A 13 -32.85 37.33 -3.99
N LEU A 14 -31.87 37.68 -3.16
CA LEU A 14 -32.10 38.19 -1.81
C LEU A 14 -32.83 39.54 -1.89
N ASP A 15 -33.82 39.76 -1.03
CA ASP A 15 -34.68 40.95 -1.05
C ASP A 15 -33.96 42.15 -0.40
N ALA A 16 -33.14 42.85 -1.19
CA ALA A 16 -32.41 44.03 -0.73
C ALA A 16 -33.32 45.23 -0.43
N GLU A 17 -34.55 45.26 -0.93
CA GLU A 17 -35.49 46.35 -0.64
C GLU A 17 -36.07 46.22 0.77
N ALA A 18 -36.46 45.00 1.14
CA ALA A 18 -36.96 44.74 2.49
C ALA A 18 -35.85 44.65 3.55
N PHE A 19 -34.63 44.26 3.15
CA PHE A 19 -33.49 44.09 4.05
C PHE A 19 -32.25 44.88 3.57
N PRO A 20 -32.33 46.22 3.48
CA PRO A 20 -31.30 47.05 2.83
C PRO A 20 -29.94 47.05 3.52
N ARG A 21 -29.89 46.69 4.80
CA ARG A 21 -28.66 46.59 5.61
C ARG A 21 -28.39 45.18 6.13
N GLY A 22 -29.09 44.19 5.56
CA GLY A 22 -29.02 42.79 5.97
C GLY A 22 -29.86 42.46 7.21
N TYR A 23 -29.65 41.25 7.75
CA TYR A 23 -30.36 40.65 8.88
C TYR A 23 -31.81 40.24 8.58
N GLY A 24 -32.00 39.28 7.68
CA GLY A 24 -33.27 38.60 7.45
C GLY A 24 -33.49 38.18 6.01
N GLU A 25 -32.72 38.71 5.08
CA GLU A 25 -32.76 38.41 3.66
C GLU A 25 -32.52 36.93 3.34
N GLU A 26 -31.61 36.29 4.09
CA GLU A 26 -31.30 34.88 3.95
C GLU A 26 -32.44 34.01 4.47
N ASN A 27 -33.09 34.44 5.54
CA ASN A 27 -34.24 33.74 6.12
C ASN A 27 -35.47 33.89 5.23
N ASP A 28 -35.70 35.08 4.67
CA ASP A 28 -36.74 35.34 3.67
C ASP A 28 -36.55 34.46 2.43
N PHE A 29 -35.33 34.40 1.90
CA PHE A 29 -34.99 33.53 0.79
C PHE A 29 -35.27 32.05 1.13
N CYS A 30 -34.82 31.57 2.31
CA CYS A 30 -35.09 30.21 2.76
C CYS A 30 -36.58 29.89 2.87
N MET A 31 -37.41 30.87 3.29
CA MET A 31 -38.86 30.72 3.39
C MET A 31 -39.55 30.74 2.03
N ARG A 32 -39.14 31.62 1.11
CA ARG A 32 -39.63 31.60 -0.28
C ARG A 32 -39.27 30.28 -0.96
N ALA A 33 -38.02 29.84 -0.83
CA ALA A 33 -37.56 28.57 -1.36
C ALA A 33 -38.38 27.40 -0.83
N LEU A 34 -38.64 27.37 0.49
CA LEU A 34 -39.48 26.35 1.12
C LEU A 34 -40.90 26.32 0.54
N ARG A 35 -41.53 27.50 0.36
CA ARG A 35 -42.87 27.61 -0.24
C ARG A 35 -42.90 27.21 -1.71
N SER A 36 -41.78 27.30 -2.42
CA SER A 36 -41.61 26.79 -3.80
C SER A 36 -41.19 25.31 -3.85
N GLY A 37 -41.23 24.58 -2.73
CA GLY A 37 -40.93 23.14 -2.67
C GLY A 37 -39.44 22.79 -2.54
N TRP A 38 -38.55 23.77 -2.39
CA TRP A 38 -37.14 23.51 -2.08
C TRP A 38 -36.96 23.09 -0.61
N ARG A 39 -35.82 22.47 -0.32
CA ARG A 39 -35.44 22.04 1.03
C ARG A 39 -34.20 22.78 1.51
N ASN A 40 -34.28 23.32 2.72
CA ASN A 40 -33.12 23.84 3.44
C ASN A 40 -32.40 22.66 4.12
N ILE A 41 -31.08 22.56 3.93
CA ILE A 41 -30.24 21.48 4.44
C ILE A 41 -29.10 22.10 5.24
N ILE A 42 -28.76 21.48 6.37
CA ILE A 42 -27.61 21.86 7.20
C ILE A 42 -26.47 20.91 6.86
N ASP A 43 -25.31 21.48 6.56
CA ASP A 43 -24.06 20.74 6.39
C ASP A 43 -23.19 20.96 7.63
N ASP A 44 -23.06 19.91 8.45
CA ASP A 44 -22.26 19.91 9.67
C ASP A 44 -20.79 19.57 9.43
N ARG A 45 -20.38 19.35 8.16
CA ARG A 45 -18.99 19.08 7.77
C ARG A 45 -18.23 20.31 7.29
N THR A 46 -18.93 21.37 6.90
CA THR A 46 -18.31 22.59 6.38
C THR A 46 -18.24 23.68 7.45
N TYR A 47 -17.02 24.14 7.74
CA TYR A 47 -16.81 25.33 8.56
C TYR A 47 -16.59 26.56 7.67
N VAL A 48 -17.47 27.55 7.80
CA VAL A 48 -17.30 28.86 7.15
C VAL A 48 -16.77 29.82 8.20
N PHE A 49 -15.48 30.12 8.14
CA PHE A 49 -14.88 31.14 9.01
C PHE A 49 -15.47 32.50 8.67
N HIS A 50 -16.05 33.16 9.67
CA HIS A 50 -16.51 34.54 9.56
C HIS A 50 -15.80 35.35 10.65
N GLU A 51 -14.90 36.24 10.24
CA GLU A 51 -14.29 37.22 11.15
C GLU A 51 -15.40 38.14 11.68
N ARG A 52 -15.89 37.87 12.90
CA ARG A 52 -17.00 38.63 13.51
C ARG A 52 -16.56 40.09 13.72
N ASN A 53 -17.53 41.01 13.61
CA ASN A 53 -17.46 42.42 14.03
C ASN A 53 -16.77 43.45 13.11
N LYS A 54 -16.72 43.26 11.79
CA LYS A 54 -16.26 44.35 10.89
C LYS A 54 -17.32 45.40 10.49
N SER A 55 -18.62 45.12 10.64
CA SER A 55 -19.59 45.82 9.76
C SER A 55 -20.75 46.60 10.41
N PHE A 56 -21.18 46.37 11.67
CA PHE A 56 -22.46 46.98 12.14
C PHE A 56 -22.54 47.46 13.60
N GLY A 57 -21.47 47.37 14.40
CA GLY A 57 -21.38 48.01 15.74
C GLY A 57 -22.66 47.96 16.58
N SER A 58 -23.13 49.12 17.04
CA SER A 58 -24.34 49.31 17.86
C SER A 58 -25.68 49.16 17.12
N GLU A 59 -25.69 49.16 15.79
CA GLU A 59 -26.93 49.12 14.99
C GLU A 59 -27.48 47.70 14.78
N LYS A 60 -26.65 46.68 15.08
CA LYS A 60 -26.97 45.28 14.85
C LYS A 60 -28.29 44.83 15.48
N GLU A 61 -28.54 45.18 16.73
CA GLU A 61 -29.76 44.75 17.44
C GLU A 61 -31.02 45.34 16.80
N SER A 62 -30.95 46.61 16.38
CA SER A 62 -32.05 47.28 15.68
C SER A 62 -32.34 46.61 14.34
N LEU A 63 -31.31 46.29 13.56
CA LEU A 63 -31.47 45.61 12.26
C LEU A 63 -32.08 44.22 12.40
N ILE A 64 -31.64 43.43 13.40
CA ILE A 64 -32.22 42.11 13.69
C ILE A 64 -33.72 42.24 14.03
N LYS A 65 -34.08 43.24 14.84
CA LYS A 65 -35.48 43.46 15.23
C LYS A 65 -36.35 43.83 14.01
N GLN A 66 -35.90 44.79 13.20
CA GLN A 66 -36.62 45.22 12.00
C GLN A 66 -36.79 44.06 10.99
N GLY A 67 -35.72 43.30 10.74
CA GLY A 67 -35.78 42.16 9.85
C GLY A 67 -36.71 41.06 10.38
N ARG A 68 -36.72 40.83 11.70
CA ARG A 68 -37.64 39.87 12.33
C ARG A 68 -39.11 40.28 12.17
N GLU A 69 -39.44 41.56 12.34
CA GLU A 69 -40.81 42.08 12.15
C GLU A 69 -41.30 41.83 10.70
N ILE A 70 -40.42 41.99 9.71
CA ILE A 70 -40.73 41.69 8.30
C ILE A 70 -40.99 40.19 8.12
N LEU A 71 -40.12 39.33 8.67
CA LEU A 71 -40.25 37.88 8.56
C LEU A 71 -41.54 37.37 9.21
N ASP A 72 -41.84 37.80 10.43
CA ASP A 72 -43.05 37.35 11.15
C ASP A 72 -44.33 37.81 10.43
N ARG A 73 -44.31 39.00 9.80
CA ARG A 73 -45.42 39.49 8.96
C ARG A 73 -45.60 38.68 7.67
N ARG A 74 -44.50 38.33 6.97
CA ARG A 74 -44.55 37.58 5.70
C ARG A 74 -44.82 36.09 5.89
N TYR A 75 -44.35 35.54 7.01
CA TYR A 75 -44.28 34.11 7.26
C TYR A 75 -44.77 33.77 8.68
N PRO A 76 -46.10 33.69 8.90
CA PRO A 76 -46.66 33.32 10.20
C PRO A 76 -46.11 31.99 10.77
N GLU A 77 -45.68 31.08 9.89
CA GLU A 77 -45.09 29.78 10.24
C GLU A 77 -43.61 29.85 10.68
N TYR A 78 -42.90 30.95 10.40
CA TYR A 78 -41.43 31.04 10.58
C TYR A 78 -40.98 30.74 12.01
N SER A 79 -41.64 31.38 12.99
CA SER A 79 -41.33 31.20 14.42
C SER A 79 -41.47 29.75 14.90
N LYS A 80 -42.38 28.97 14.30
CA LYS A 80 -42.53 27.53 14.62
C LYS A 80 -41.42 26.72 13.97
N LEU A 81 -41.07 27.02 12.72
CA LEU A 81 -40.08 26.27 11.95
C LEU A 81 -38.67 26.43 12.53
N ILE A 82 -38.29 27.61 13.03
CA ILE A 82 -36.94 27.84 13.54
C ILE A 82 -36.65 27.17 14.89
N ARG A 83 -37.67 26.69 15.63
CA ARG A 83 -37.46 26.00 16.91
C ARG A 83 -36.59 24.76 16.77
N ILE A 84 -36.62 24.10 15.61
CA ILE A 84 -35.77 22.95 15.32
C ILE A 84 -34.28 23.27 15.54
N PHE A 85 -33.85 24.51 15.26
CA PHE A 85 -32.47 24.92 15.45
C PHE A 85 -32.05 24.96 16.93
N HIS A 86 -32.99 25.14 17.84
CA HIS A 86 -32.74 25.11 19.27
C HIS A 86 -32.95 23.70 19.87
N ASP A 87 -34.07 23.07 19.51
CA ASP A 87 -34.57 21.89 20.20
C ASP A 87 -34.08 20.55 19.60
N SER A 88 -33.52 20.57 18.39
CA SER A 88 -33.13 19.32 17.71
C SER A 88 -31.93 18.64 18.37
N PRO A 89 -32.06 17.37 18.80
CA PRO A 89 -30.93 16.59 19.31
C PRO A 89 -29.79 16.45 18.29
N LEU A 90 -30.11 16.38 16.99
CA LEU A 90 -29.11 16.28 15.92
C LEU A 90 -28.26 17.56 15.82
N LEU A 91 -28.87 18.72 16.03
CA LEU A 91 -28.15 20.00 16.01
C LEU A 91 -27.35 20.24 17.30
N ASN A 92 -27.84 19.74 18.42
CA ASN A 92 -27.06 19.74 19.66
C ASN A 92 -25.85 18.81 19.55
N LEU A 93 -25.98 17.64 18.91
CA LEU A 93 -24.84 16.79 18.59
C LEU A 93 -23.84 17.47 17.64
N SER A 94 -24.34 18.19 16.63
CA SER A 94 -23.49 18.96 15.71
C SER A 94 -22.69 20.05 16.45
N ARG A 95 -23.33 20.78 17.37
CA ARG A 95 -22.66 21.77 18.24
C ARG A 95 -21.64 21.14 19.17
N PHE A 96 -21.98 20.00 19.76
CA PHE A 96 -21.07 19.24 20.62
C PHE A 96 -19.81 18.80 19.85
N ARG A 97 -19.97 18.24 18.65
CA ARG A 97 -18.85 17.88 17.76
C ARG A 97 -17.98 19.09 17.40
N ALA A 98 -18.60 20.24 17.09
CA ALA A 98 -17.86 21.46 16.81
C ALA A 98 -17.08 21.97 18.03
N ALA A 99 -17.66 21.88 19.23
CA ALA A 99 -16.98 22.25 20.47
C ALA A 99 -15.81 21.31 20.80
N GLN A 100 -15.99 19.99 20.60
CA GLN A 100 -14.91 19.02 20.72
C GLN A 100 -13.79 19.31 19.71
N ALA A 101 -14.13 19.53 18.43
CA ALA A 101 -13.14 19.88 17.42
C ALA A 101 -12.34 21.14 17.79
N LEU A 102 -12.99 22.17 18.38
CA LEU A 102 -12.29 23.36 18.88
C LEU A 102 -11.37 23.07 20.07
N PHE A 103 -11.70 22.08 20.90
CA PHE A 103 -10.86 21.64 22.02
C PHE A 103 -9.70 20.76 21.55
N ASP A 104 -9.93 19.92 20.53
CA ASP A 104 -8.94 18.99 19.96
C ASP A 104 -7.85 19.71 19.14
N VAL A 105 -8.10 20.94 18.71
CA VAL A 105 -7.11 21.79 18.05
C VAL A 105 -6.10 22.28 19.09
N ALA A 106 -5.10 21.44 19.39
CA ALA A 106 -3.90 21.81 20.13
C ALA A 106 -2.95 22.69 19.30
N ASP A 107 -1.91 23.25 19.92
CA ASP A 107 -0.85 24.14 19.35
C ASP A 107 -0.10 23.61 18.10
N LYS A 108 -0.43 22.41 17.61
CA LYS A 108 0.23 21.80 16.44
C LYS A 108 -0.61 22.00 15.19
N ARG A 109 0.04 22.46 14.11
CA ARG A 109 -0.56 22.45 12.78
C ARG A 109 -0.94 21.01 12.39
N PRO A 110 -2.18 20.75 11.96
CA PRO A 110 -2.57 19.43 11.52
C PRO A 110 -1.76 19.03 10.29
N ARG A 111 -1.32 17.78 10.27
CA ARG A 111 -0.61 17.17 9.13
C ARG A 111 -1.60 16.44 8.25
N PRO A 112 -1.33 16.33 6.93
CA PRO A 112 -2.17 15.51 6.06
C PRO A 112 -2.15 14.05 6.51
N ARG A 113 -3.27 13.35 6.34
CA ARG A 113 -3.47 11.96 6.79
C ARG A 113 -3.27 10.99 5.63
N ALA A 114 -2.41 10.00 5.84
CA ALA A 114 -2.17 8.92 4.90
C ALA A 114 -2.59 7.57 5.49
N LEU A 115 -3.57 6.92 4.87
CA LEU A 115 -3.99 5.57 5.20
C LEU A 115 -3.25 4.55 4.33
N PHE A 116 -2.51 3.64 4.96
CA PHE A 116 -1.92 2.48 4.30
C PHE A 116 -2.82 1.26 4.46
N VAL A 117 -2.99 0.47 3.41
CA VAL A 117 -3.82 -0.76 3.45
C VAL A 117 -2.94 -1.97 3.21
N VAL A 118 -2.89 -2.89 4.17
CA VAL A 118 -2.08 -4.12 4.12
C VAL A 118 -2.91 -5.34 4.49
N ALA A 119 -2.62 -6.48 3.87
CA ALA A 119 -3.28 -7.75 4.17
C ALA A 119 -2.56 -8.54 5.28
N THR A 120 -1.27 -8.83 5.09
CA THR A 120 -0.49 -9.65 6.03
C THR A 120 0.22 -8.81 7.08
N GLU A 121 0.62 -9.43 8.20
CA GLU A 121 1.43 -8.78 9.25
C GLU A 121 2.92 -9.13 9.17
N THR A 122 3.22 -10.24 8.49
CA THR A 122 4.57 -10.77 8.33
C THR A 122 5.00 -10.75 6.85
N GLY A 123 6.31 -10.82 6.63
CA GLY A 123 6.92 -10.77 5.29
C GLY A 123 7.47 -9.40 4.91
N GLY A 124 7.92 -9.26 3.66
CA GLY A 124 8.57 -8.04 3.16
C GLY A 124 7.62 -6.85 3.03
N THR A 125 6.39 -7.06 2.56
CA THR A 125 5.42 -5.98 2.32
C THR A 125 5.02 -5.24 3.61
N PRO A 126 4.66 -5.90 4.72
CA PRO A 126 4.30 -5.19 5.94
C PRO A 126 5.50 -4.48 6.58
N GLN A 127 6.69 -5.09 6.52
CA GLN A 127 7.90 -4.49 7.06
C GLN A 127 8.30 -3.22 6.26
N THR A 128 8.34 -3.30 4.92
CA THR A 128 8.63 -2.11 4.08
C THR A 128 7.55 -1.04 4.19
N ASN A 129 6.30 -1.43 4.43
CA ASN A 129 5.25 -0.47 4.72
C ASN A 129 5.53 0.28 6.02
N ARG A 130 5.94 -0.42 7.08
CA ARG A 130 6.35 0.22 8.34
C ARG A 130 7.55 1.14 8.16
N ASP A 131 8.54 0.73 7.37
CA ASP A 131 9.71 1.55 7.05
C ASP A 131 9.26 2.87 6.37
N LEU A 132 8.37 2.78 5.37
CA LEU A 132 7.80 3.93 4.68
C LEU A 132 6.96 4.82 5.60
N MET A 133 6.08 4.24 6.41
CA MET A 133 5.24 5.00 7.35
C MET A 133 6.09 5.77 8.36
N ARG A 134 7.16 5.15 8.89
CA ARG A 134 8.09 5.80 9.82
C ARG A 134 8.83 6.96 9.16
N ALA A 135 9.34 6.78 7.95
CA ALA A 135 10.03 7.84 7.21
C ALA A 135 9.09 9.00 6.82
N LEU A 136 7.80 8.73 6.56
CA LEU A 136 6.81 9.76 6.29
C LEU A 136 6.24 10.43 7.55
N ASN A 137 6.47 9.86 8.73
CA ASN A 137 5.76 10.21 9.95
C ASN A 137 5.98 11.65 10.42
N GLU A 138 7.01 12.35 9.95
CA GLU A 138 7.20 13.78 10.26
C GLU A 138 6.23 14.66 9.45
N ALA A 139 6.07 14.37 8.16
CA ALA A 139 5.27 15.15 7.23
C ALA A 139 3.79 14.71 7.16
N TRP A 140 3.51 13.45 7.51
CA TRP A 140 2.19 12.84 7.42
C TRP A 140 1.77 12.22 8.74
N GLU A 141 0.49 12.29 9.03
CA GLU A 141 -0.13 11.44 10.04
C GLU A 141 -0.47 10.09 9.40
N CYS A 142 0.33 9.07 9.68
CA CYS A 142 0.21 7.75 9.07
C CYS A 142 -0.73 6.82 9.83
N TRP A 143 -1.62 6.16 9.11
CA TRP A 143 -2.58 5.19 9.61
C TRP A 143 -2.46 3.87 8.84
N LEU A 144 -2.88 2.76 9.45
CA LEU A 144 -2.86 1.43 8.86
C LEU A 144 -4.23 0.77 8.98
N LEU A 145 -4.81 0.40 7.85
CA LEU A 145 -5.98 -0.47 7.77
C LEU A 145 -5.51 -1.89 7.44
N ARG A 146 -5.94 -2.87 8.25
CA ARG A 146 -5.72 -4.30 8.02
C ARG A 146 -7.05 -5.04 8.11
N CYS A 147 -7.20 -6.08 7.29
CA CYS A 147 -8.26 -7.06 7.42
C CYS A 147 -7.75 -8.49 7.20
N ASP A 148 -8.19 -9.45 8.02
CA ASP A 148 -7.92 -10.89 7.87
C ASP A 148 -9.14 -11.71 7.45
N LYS A 149 -9.99 -11.10 6.62
CA LYS A 149 -11.31 -11.54 6.14
C LYS A 149 -12.45 -11.27 7.10
N ILE A 150 -12.17 -11.29 8.42
CA ILE A 150 -13.19 -11.15 9.46
C ILE A 150 -12.89 -9.93 10.33
N HIS A 151 -11.65 -9.76 10.78
CA HIS A 151 -11.31 -8.68 11.70
C HIS A 151 -10.70 -7.52 10.93
N MET A 152 -11.39 -6.38 10.95
CA MET A 152 -10.87 -5.10 10.47
C MET A 152 -10.26 -4.33 11.63
N THR A 153 -9.05 -3.81 11.44
CA THR A 153 -8.37 -2.95 12.43
C THR A 153 -7.86 -1.70 11.74
N LEU A 154 -7.99 -0.57 12.43
CA LEU A 154 -7.50 0.72 11.99
C LEU A 154 -6.61 1.31 13.09
N SER A 155 -5.32 1.39 12.80
CA SER A 155 -4.29 1.82 13.73
C SER A 155 -3.64 3.11 13.29
N GLN A 156 -3.23 3.95 14.24
CA GLN A 156 -2.44 5.14 14.01
C GLN A 156 -0.97 4.85 14.35
N LEU A 157 -0.02 5.39 13.57
CA LEU A 157 1.38 5.40 13.96
C LEU A 157 1.63 6.54 14.97
N VAL A 158 1.94 6.18 16.21
CA VAL A 158 2.27 7.11 17.30
C VAL A 158 3.62 6.70 17.87
N ASP A 159 4.58 7.64 17.89
CA ASP A 159 5.94 7.43 18.39
C ASP A 159 6.62 6.16 17.82
N GLY A 160 6.42 5.91 16.52
CA GLY A 160 7.00 4.77 15.79
C GLY A 160 6.30 3.41 16.00
N ASN A 161 5.21 3.40 16.77
CA ASN A 161 4.41 2.22 17.10
C ASN A 161 2.98 2.34 16.57
N LEU A 162 2.39 1.22 16.14
CA LEU A 162 1.00 1.19 15.69
C LEU A 162 0.09 1.01 16.91
N VAL A 163 -0.78 1.98 17.13
CA VAL A 163 -1.80 1.96 18.19
C VAL A 163 -3.16 1.75 17.53
N GLU A 164 -3.84 0.65 17.88
CA GLU A 164 -5.19 0.39 17.39
C GLU A 164 -6.19 1.40 17.97
N ILE A 165 -6.93 2.07 17.09
CA ILE A 165 -7.93 3.09 17.46
C ILE A 165 -9.34 2.57 17.20
N TYR A 166 -9.54 1.85 16.08
CA TYR A 166 -10.81 1.22 15.75
C TYR A 166 -10.62 -0.24 15.37
N SER A 167 -11.61 -1.04 15.73
CA SER A 167 -11.70 -2.45 15.35
C SER A 167 -13.14 -2.80 15.01
N HIS A 168 -13.33 -3.74 14.08
CA HIS A 168 -14.65 -4.29 13.77
C HIS A 168 -14.54 -5.76 13.37
N THR A 169 -15.41 -6.61 13.92
CA THR A 169 -15.52 -8.02 13.55
C THR A 169 -16.69 -8.21 12.60
N LEU A 170 -16.39 -8.48 11.34
CA LEU A 170 -17.37 -8.72 10.29
C LEU A 170 -18.20 -9.97 10.59
N GLN A 171 -19.51 -9.83 10.46
CA GLN A 171 -20.45 -10.95 10.45
C GLN A 171 -20.54 -11.59 9.06
N GLU A 172 -20.25 -10.82 8.01
CA GLU A 172 -20.11 -11.29 6.64
C GLU A 172 -18.63 -11.23 6.21
N PRO A 173 -17.90 -12.35 6.31
CA PRO A 173 -16.50 -12.41 5.92
C PRO A 173 -16.31 -12.05 4.44
N ILE A 174 -15.11 -11.56 4.12
CA ILE A 174 -14.76 -11.33 2.72
C ILE A 174 -14.49 -12.68 2.05
N GLU A 175 -15.37 -13.06 1.14
CA GLU A 175 -15.23 -14.29 0.35
C GLU A 175 -14.37 -14.06 -0.89
N PRO A 176 -13.50 -15.02 -1.28
CA PRO A 176 -12.58 -14.86 -2.42
C PRO A 176 -13.29 -14.77 -3.77
N VAL A 177 -14.45 -15.42 -3.91
CA VAL A 177 -15.19 -15.48 -5.19
C VAL A 177 -16.02 -14.23 -5.42
N THR A 178 -16.57 -13.59 -4.39
CA THR A 178 -17.26 -12.30 -4.51
C THR A 178 -16.28 -11.14 -4.39
N PHE A 179 -15.24 -11.34 -3.58
CA PHE A 179 -14.15 -10.42 -3.27
C PHE A 179 -14.63 -9.05 -2.77
N SER A 180 -15.81 -9.01 -2.17
CA SER A 180 -16.45 -7.82 -1.62
C SER A 180 -17.38 -8.22 -0.48
N SER A 181 -17.61 -7.30 0.45
CA SER A 181 -18.55 -7.45 1.58
C SER A 181 -19.25 -6.10 1.79
N PHE A 182 -20.58 -6.12 1.89
CA PHE A 182 -21.36 -4.90 2.09
C PHE A 182 -21.09 -4.28 3.46
N GLU A 183 -20.95 -5.13 4.48
CA GLU A 183 -20.58 -4.72 5.84
C GLU A 183 -19.20 -4.05 5.84
N TYR A 184 -18.17 -4.71 5.28
CA TYR A 184 -16.83 -4.14 5.13
C TYR A 184 -16.90 -2.76 4.46
N ASP A 185 -17.62 -2.66 3.34
CA ASP A 185 -17.71 -1.43 2.56
C ASP A 185 -18.34 -0.27 3.36
N ASN A 186 -19.28 -0.56 4.26
CA ASN A 186 -19.90 0.45 5.12
C ASN A 186 -18.98 0.88 6.26
N ILE A 187 -18.30 -0.07 6.90
CA ILE A 187 -17.34 0.22 7.98
C ILE A 187 -16.16 1.04 7.43
N ALA A 188 -15.56 0.59 6.32
CA ALA A 188 -14.48 1.32 5.66
C ALA A 188 -14.93 2.74 5.25
N ARG A 189 -16.15 2.89 4.72
CA ARG A 189 -16.69 4.21 4.38
C ARG A 189 -16.88 5.11 5.59
N SER A 190 -17.36 4.57 6.72
CA SER A 190 -17.50 5.34 7.96
C SER A 190 -16.14 5.87 8.40
N TRP A 191 -15.16 4.98 8.56
CA TRP A 191 -13.81 5.36 9.01
C TRP A 191 -13.13 6.36 8.08
N LEU A 192 -13.26 6.17 6.76
CA LEU A 192 -12.70 7.11 5.77
C LEU A 192 -13.34 8.50 5.87
N ASN A 193 -14.65 8.58 6.13
CA ASN A 193 -15.36 9.85 6.29
C ASN A 193 -15.05 10.52 7.64
N ASP A 194 -15.01 9.74 8.71
CA ASP A 194 -14.81 10.23 10.08
C ASP A 194 -13.38 10.80 10.27
N LEU A 195 -12.39 10.17 9.62
CA LEU A 195 -10.99 10.58 9.72
C LEU A 195 -10.51 11.43 8.54
N SER A 196 -11.27 11.51 7.45
CA SER A 196 -10.98 12.38 6.29
C SER A 196 -9.53 12.28 5.80
N PHE A 197 -9.15 11.11 5.29
CA PHE A 197 -7.80 10.89 4.76
C PHE A 197 -7.53 11.67 3.47
N ASP A 198 -6.34 12.25 3.34
CA ASP A 198 -5.88 12.87 2.10
C ASP A 198 -5.41 11.80 1.10
N ILE A 199 -4.73 10.77 1.61
CA ILE A 199 -4.19 9.66 0.82
C ILE A 199 -4.74 8.34 1.35
N VAL A 200 -5.18 7.46 0.44
CA VAL A 200 -5.36 6.03 0.70
C VAL A 200 -4.40 5.26 -0.20
N HIS A 201 -3.32 4.76 0.38
CA HIS A 201 -2.30 3.99 -0.30
C HIS A 201 -2.46 2.50 -0.01
N ILE A 202 -3.03 1.82 -1.00
CA ILE A 202 -3.28 0.39 -0.99
C ILE A 202 -1.99 -0.34 -1.35
N ARG A 203 -1.43 -1.10 -0.40
CA ARG A 203 -0.25 -1.94 -0.60
C ARG A 203 -0.64 -3.33 -1.06
N HIS A 204 -1.80 -3.80 -0.61
CA HIS A 204 -2.36 -5.11 -0.96
C HIS A 204 -3.87 -5.13 -0.70
N LEU A 205 -4.64 -5.86 -1.52
CA LEU A 205 -6.10 -5.98 -1.39
C LEU A 205 -6.60 -7.37 -0.95
N ALA A 206 -5.75 -8.38 -0.76
CA ALA A 206 -6.24 -9.64 -0.19
C ALA A 206 -6.95 -9.38 1.13
N TRP A 207 -8.10 -10.05 1.27
CA TRP A 207 -8.97 -9.94 2.43
C TRP A 207 -9.52 -8.54 2.72
N HIS A 208 -9.35 -7.60 1.79
CA HIS A 208 -10.08 -6.33 1.75
C HIS A 208 -11.11 -6.40 0.62
N SER A 209 -12.20 -5.64 0.75
CA SER A 209 -13.16 -5.52 -0.35
C SER A 209 -12.50 -4.88 -1.56
N ILE A 210 -12.71 -5.47 -2.75
CA ILE A 210 -12.23 -4.94 -4.02
C ILE A 210 -12.84 -3.56 -4.34
N ASN A 211 -13.90 -3.16 -3.65
CA ASN A 211 -14.52 -1.84 -3.78
C ASN A 211 -13.77 -0.74 -3.02
N LEU A 212 -12.77 -1.06 -2.19
CA LEU A 212 -12.05 -0.10 -1.37
C LEU A 212 -11.47 1.09 -2.16
N PRO A 213 -10.84 0.92 -3.35
CA PRO A 213 -10.37 2.05 -4.15
C PRO A 213 -11.47 3.07 -4.47
N LYS A 214 -12.65 2.58 -4.83
CA LYS A 214 -13.84 3.39 -5.13
C LYS A 214 -14.37 4.11 -3.90
N ILE A 215 -14.38 3.42 -2.75
CA ILE A 215 -14.86 3.98 -1.48
C ILE A 215 -13.92 5.09 -1.02
N ALA A 216 -12.62 4.83 -1.01
CA ALA A 216 -11.57 5.82 -0.77
C ALA A 216 -11.74 7.02 -1.70
N GLY A 217 -11.94 6.77 -2.99
CA GLY A 217 -12.13 7.84 -3.95
C GLY A 217 -13.37 8.70 -3.67
N LYS A 218 -14.50 8.08 -3.31
CA LYS A 218 -15.71 8.83 -2.94
C LYS A 218 -15.60 9.61 -1.63
N SER A 219 -14.67 9.23 -0.74
CA SER A 219 -14.39 9.99 0.49
C SER A 219 -13.58 11.27 0.25
N GLY A 220 -13.02 11.43 -0.94
CA GLY A 220 -12.18 12.58 -1.32
C GLY A 220 -10.69 12.25 -1.41
N ALA A 221 -10.23 11.21 -0.71
CA ALA A 221 -8.82 10.80 -0.68
C ALA A 221 -8.27 10.46 -2.07
N ALA A 222 -7.04 10.87 -2.38
CA ALA A 222 -6.34 10.34 -3.55
C ALA A 222 -5.94 8.88 -3.29
N THR A 223 -6.26 8.00 -4.23
CA THR A 223 -6.10 6.55 -4.07
C THR A 223 -4.88 6.07 -4.84
N ILE A 224 -3.95 5.38 -4.19
CA ILE A 224 -2.74 4.83 -4.81
C ILE A 224 -2.72 3.32 -4.63
N MET A 225 -2.37 2.57 -5.68
CA MET A 225 -2.13 1.13 -5.60
C MET A 225 -0.66 0.81 -5.84
N SER A 226 -0.04 0.10 -4.91
CA SER A 226 1.26 -0.52 -5.13
C SER A 226 1.14 -1.99 -5.56
N PHE A 227 2.09 -2.45 -6.37
CA PHE A 227 2.23 -3.84 -6.82
C PHE A 227 3.50 -4.46 -6.25
N HIS A 228 3.38 -5.14 -5.09
CA HIS A 228 4.48 -5.86 -4.41
C HIS A 228 4.51 -7.35 -4.72
N ASP A 229 3.48 -7.83 -5.40
CA ASP A 229 3.32 -9.17 -5.94
C ASP A 229 2.35 -9.12 -7.13
N TYR A 230 1.97 -10.30 -7.63
CA TYR A 230 1.07 -10.43 -8.77
C TYR A 230 -0.34 -10.90 -8.38
N HIS A 231 -0.79 -10.67 -7.14
CA HIS A 231 -2.14 -11.01 -6.71
C HIS A 231 -3.20 -10.36 -7.61
N VAL A 232 -2.96 -9.16 -8.12
CA VAL A 232 -3.86 -8.48 -9.08
C VAL A 232 -4.01 -9.22 -10.42
N LEU A 233 -3.06 -10.08 -10.78
CA LEU A 233 -3.07 -10.88 -12.00
C LEU A 233 -3.60 -12.29 -11.79
N CYS A 234 -3.31 -12.89 -10.62
CA CYS A 234 -3.71 -14.24 -10.28
C CYS A 234 -3.66 -14.47 -8.77
N PRO A 235 -4.63 -15.18 -8.17
CA PRO A 235 -4.61 -15.56 -6.75
C PRO A 235 -3.39 -16.39 -6.31
N THR A 236 -2.60 -16.92 -7.25
CA THR A 236 -1.33 -17.60 -6.95
C THR A 236 -0.24 -16.66 -6.45
N VAL A 237 -0.40 -15.34 -6.57
CA VAL A 237 0.51 -14.27 -6.08
C VAL A 237 1.88 -14.22 -6.79
N LYS A 238 2.50 -15.37 -7.09
CA LYS A 238 3.82 -15.51 -7.70
C LYS A 238 3.79 -15.95 -9.16
N LEU A 239 2.60 -16.19 -9.71
CA LEU A 239 2.38 -16.67 -11.10
C LEU A 239 3.03 -18.03 -11.40
N LEU A 240 3.16 -18.86 -10.37
CA LEU A 240 3.56 -20.26 -10.50
C LEU A 240 2.33 -21.11 -10.85
N ASP A 241 2.47 -21.99 -11.83
CA ASP A 241 1.42 -22.93 -12.24
C ASP A 241 1.31 -24.13 -11.28
N ASN A 242 0.47 -25.09 -11.64
CA ASN A 242 0.28 -26.35 -10.90
C ASN A 242 1.54 -27.23 -10.80
N GLU A 243 2.53 -27.00 -11.66
CA GLU A 243 3.82 -27.71 -11.74
C GLU A 243 4.99 -26.83 -11.23
N MET A 244 4.68 -25.71 -10.57
CA MET A 244 5.68 -24.76 -10.05
C MET A 244 6.52 -24.09 -11.14
N ARG A 245 6.00 -23.97 -12.37
CA ARG A 245 6.63 -23.19 -13.44
C ARG A 245 6.10 -21.77 -13.47
N TYR A 246 7.00 -20.81 -13.61
CA TYR A 246 6.64 -19.40 -13.70
C TYR A 246 6.01 -19.08 -15.06
N CYS A 247 4.70 -18.79 -15.07
CA CYS A 247 3.94 -18.55 -16.30
C CYS A 247 3.85 -17.08 -16.71
N ALA A 248 4.42 -16.15 -15.91
CA ALA A 248 4.34 -14.69 -16.12
C ALA A 248 2.91 -14.16 -16.39
N GLY A 249 1.88 -14.88 -15.93
CA GLY A 249 0.48 -14.51 -16.12
C GLY A 249 -0.13 -14.96 -17.46
N SER A 250 0.61 -15.68 -18.30
CA SER A 250 0.10 -16.18 -19.59
C SER A 250 -0.50 -17.60 -19.52
N CYS A 251 -0.49 -18.25 -18.36
CA CYS A 251 -0.86 -19.66 -18.14
C CYS A 251 -0.08 -20.64 -19.05
N THR A 252 0.63 -21.60 -18.46
CA THR A 252 1.26 -22.68 -19.21
C THR A 252 0.23 -23.60 -19.87
N ALA A 253 0.65 -24.43 -20.82
CA ALA A 253 -0.23 -25.42 -21.46
C ALA A 253 -0.84 -26.43 -20.46
N GLY A 254 -1.93 -27.07 -20.87
CA GLY A 254 -2.69 -28.04 -20.07
C GLY A 254 -3.64 -27.40 -19.05
N ASP A 255 -4.43 -28.24 -18.38
CA ASP A 255 -5.58 -27.85 -17.53
C ASP A 255 -5.35 -28.16 -16.04
N GLY A 256 -4.10 -28.13 -15.60
CA GLY A 256 -3.76 -28.37 -14.20
C GLY A 256 -4.28 -27.28 -13.25
N HIS A 257 -4.52 -27.64 -11.99
CA HIS A 257 -5.09 -26.74 -10.99
C HIS A 257 -4.02 -25.90 -10.29
N CYS A 258 -3.97 -24.60 -10.59
CA CYS A 258 -3.09 -23.65 -9.93
C CYS A 258 -3.57 -23.38 -8.49
N LYS A 259 -2.64 -23.25 -7.53
CA LYS A 259 -2.96 -23.13 -6.11
C LYS A 259 -2.92 -21.66 -5.64
N PRO A 260 -3.99 -21.11 -5.07
CA PRO A 260 -3.95 -19.79 -4.43
C PRO A 260 -3.02 -19.81 -3.21
N GLU A 261 -2.39 -18.68 -2.89
CA GLU A 261 -1.44 -18.60 -1.75
C GLU A 261 -2.02 -17.95 -0.48
N LEU A 262 -2.97 -17.03 -0.64
CA LEU A 262 -3.53 -16.25 0.48
C LEU A 262 -4.91 -16.75 0.93
N TRP A 263 -5.45 -17.76 0.27
CA TRP A 263 -6.76 -18.31 0.58
C TRP A 263 -6.67 -19.83 0.63
N GLU A 264 -7.73 -20.46 1.13
CA GLU A 264 -7.85 -21.91 1.13
C GLU A 264 -7.80 -22.47 -0.29
N LYS A 265 -7.32 -23.70 -0.44
CA LYS A 265 -6.93 -24.27 -1.75
C LYS A 265 -8.12 -24.43 -2.70
N ASP A 266 -9.29 -24.69 -2.14
CA ASP A 266 -10.58 -24.90 -2.79
C ASP A 266 -11.47 -23.65 -2.79
N ALA A 267 -10.95 -22.52 -2.30
CA ALA A 267 -11.71 -21.27 -2.21
C ALA A 267 -11.95 -20.58 -3.56
N PHE A 268 -11.33 -21.07 -4.63
CA PHE A 268 -11.46 -20.49 -5.97
C PHE A 268 -11.91 -21.52 -7.00
N PRO A 269 -12.69 -21.09 -8.01
CA PRO A 269 -12.89 -21.88 -9.22
C PRO A 269 -11.57 -22.16 -9.95
N HIS A 270 -11.62 -23.04 -10.94
CA HIS A 270 -10.45 -23.38 -11.76
C HIS A 270 -9.83 -22.11 -12.38
N LEU A 271 -8.59 -21.80 -11.97
CA LEU A 271 -7.93 -20.55 -12.34
C LEU A 271 -7.38 -20.59 -13.77
N LYS A 272 -6.66 -21.65 -14.13
CA LYS A 272 -5.88 -21.75 -15.36
C LYS A 272 -6.81 -21.67 -16.56
N HIS A 273 -6.48 -20.81 -17.53
CA HIS A 273 -7.28 -20.61 -18.75
C HIS A 273 -8.77 -20.31 -18.54
N SER A 274 -9.19 -19.93 -17.32
CA SER A 274 -10.60 -19.79 -16.96
C SER A 274 -10.81 -18.64 -15.99
N TRP A 275 -11.05 -18.90 -14.69
CA TRP A 275 -11.51 -17.86 -13.75
C TRP A 275 -10.50 -16.73 -13.51
N VAL A 276 -9.21 -16.95 -13.82
CA VAL A 276 -8.17 -15.91 -13.76
C VAL A 276 -8.52 -14.67 -14.62
N TYR A 277 -9.30 -14.84 -15.70
CA TYR A 277 -9.69 -13.71 -16.55
C TYR A 277 -10.77 -12.84 -15.89
N GLU A 278 -11.73 -13.46 -15.19
CA GLU A 278 -12.74 -12.72 -14.41
C GLU A 278 -12.07 -11.97 -13.25
N TRP A 279 -11.12 -12.62 -12.58
CA TRP A 279 -10.29 -12.00 -11.54
C TRP A 279 -9.59 -10.72 -12.05
N ARG A 280 -8.93 -10.80 -13.21
CA ARG A 280 -8.29 -9.64 -13.86
C ARG A 280 -9.27 -8.57 -14.29
N ALA A 281 -10.45 -8.95 -14.78
CA ALA A 281 -11.49 -8.01 -15.17
C ALA A 281 -12.02 -7.22 -13.96
N ARG A 282 -12.13 -7.86 -12.79
CA ARG A 282 -12.50 -7.18 -11.54
C ARG A 282 -11.42 -6.22 -11.06
N TYR A 283 -10.15 -6.66 -11.05
CA TYR A 283 -9.05 -5.76 -10.73
C TYR A 283 -8.95 -4.59 -11.69
N SER A 284 -9.12 -4.82 -13.00
CA SER A 284 -9.10 -3.74 -13.99
C SER A 284 -10.11 -2.65 -13.64
N ARG A 285 -11.36 -3.03 -13.33
CA ARG A 285 -12.41 -2.10 -12.90
C ARG A 285 -12.06 -1.37 -11.60
N ALA A 286 -11.58 -2.09 -10.59
CA ALA A 286 -11.23 -1.47 -9.31
C ALA A 286 -10.05 -0.50 -9.39
N LEU A 287 -9.09 -0.78 -10.29
CA LEU A 287 -7.92 0.07 -10.49
C LEU A 287 -8.21 1.33 -11.30
N GLU A 288 -9.35 1.41 -12.01
CA GLU A 288 -9.80 2.66 -12.67
C GLU A 288 -10.00 3.79 -11.65
N ASP A 289 -10.45 3.44 -10.43
CA ASP A 289 -10.65 4.36 -9.31
C ASP A 289 -9.34 4.76 -8.59
N CYS A 290 -8.17 4.28 -9.03
CA CYS A 290 -6.87 4.65 -8.48
C CYS A 290 -6.24 5.83 -9.26
N ASP A 291 -5.74 6.82 -8.54
CA ASP A 291 -5.10 8.03 -9.09
C ASP A 291 -3.65 7.79 -9.53
N ALA A 292 -2.95 6.85 -8.87
CA ALA A 292 -1.56 6.49 -9.18
C ALA A 292 -1.25 5.00 -8.93
N PHE A 293 -0.20 4.52 -9.60
CA PHE A 293 0.30 3.15 -9.53
C PHE A 293 1.79 3.14 -9.18
N ILE A 294 2.20 2.24 -8.29
CA ILE A 294 3.61 2.13 -7.88
C ILE A 294 4.07 0.69 -7.94
N THR A 295 5.25 0.44 -8.48
CA THR A 295 5.93 -0.86 -8.38
C THR A 295 7.43 -0.66 -8.20
N THR A 296 8.16 -1.74 -7.98
CA THR A 296 9.59 -1.72 -7.60
C THR A 296 10.52 -2.01 -8.77
N SER A 297 10.01 -2.55 -9.89
CA SER A 297 10.82 -2.85 -11.06
C SER A 297 10.07 -2.64 -12.38
N GLU A 298 10.83 -2.36 -13.45
CA GLU A 298 10.28 -2.28 -14.81
C GLU A 298 9.73 -3.63 -15.28
N SER A 299 10.31 -4.75 -14.83
CA SER A 299 9.79 -6.08 -15.19
C SER A 299 8.41 -6.32 -14.58
N THR A 300 8.21 -5.96 -13.31
CA THR A 300 6.89 -6.05 -12.68
C THR A 300 5.90 -5.14 -13.40
N ARG A 301 6.27 -3.89 -13.72
CA ARG A 301 5.42 -2.99 -14.54
C ARG A 301 5.04 -3.64 -15.88
N ALA A 302 6.00 -4.22 -16.59
CA ALA A 302 5.77 -4.86 -17.89
C ALA A 302 4.84 -6.08 -17.78
N THR A 303 4.98 -6.88 -16.73
CA THR A 303 4.13 -8.04 -16.45
C THR A 303 2.70 -7.61 -16.09
N ILE A 304 2.53 -6.62 -15.21
CA ILE A 304 1.23 -6.03 -14.90
C ILE A 304 0.57 -5.45 -16.16
N ARG A 305 1.33 -4.71 -16.98
CA ARG A 305 0.84 -4.13 -18.23
C ARG A 305 0.29 -5.17 -19.20
N ARG A 306 0.97 -6.30 -19.32
CA ARG A 306 0.54 -7.41 -20.17
C ARG A 306 -0.72 -8.09 -19.64
N GLY A 307 -0.82 -8.25 -18.32
CA GLY A 307 -1.94 -8.94 -17.67
C GLY A 307 -3.20 -8.08 -17.48
N LEU A 308 -3.06 -6.75 -17.41
CA LEU A 308 -4.15 -5.79 -17.22
C LEU A 308 -4.07 -4.66 -18.26
N PRO A 309 -4.31 -4.93 -19.55
CA PRO A 309 -4.08 -3.94 -20.63
C PRO A 309 -5.04 -2.74 -20.60
N ARG A 310 -6.10 -2.78 -19.78
CA ARG A 310 -7.13 -1.72 -19.72
C ARG A 310 -6.83 -0.62 -18.71
N ILE A 311 -5.87 -0.83 -17.80
CA ILE A 311 -5.53 0.21 -16.81
C ILE A 311 -4.65 1.28 -17.45
N ASP A 312 -4.73 2.50 -16.93
CA ASP A 312 -3.94 3.62 -17.44
C ASP A 312 -2.46 3.49 -17.02
N HIS A 313 -1.64 2.95 -17.93
CA HIS A 313 -0.23 2.68 -17.67
C HIS A 313 0.66 3.92 -17.55
N GLN A 314 0.13 5.12 -17.85
CA GLN A 314 0.86 6.38 -17.64
C GLN A 314 0.91 6.76 -16.15
N ARG A 315 0.05 6.16 -15.33
CA ARG A 315 0.00 6.39 -13.86
C ARG A 315 1.09 5.65 -13.07
N PHE A 316 1.93 4.84 -13.72
CA PHE A 316 2.97 4.06 -13.05
C PHE A 316 4.21 4.89 -12.71
N SER A 317 4.63 4.77 -11.45
CA SER A 317 5.95 5.16 -10.97
C SER A 317 6.72 3.91 -10.52
N ILE A 318 8.02 3.87 -10.79
CA ILE A 318 8.90 2.80 -10.31
C ILE A 318 9.72 3.35 -9.15
N ILE A 319 9.45 2.84 -7.96
CA ILE A 319 10.12 3.25 -6.73
C ILE A 319 10.73 1.98 -6.11
N PRO A 320 12.05 1.80 -6.23
CA PRO A 320 12.80 0.79 -5.48
C PRO A 320 12.51 0.84 -3.98
N HIS A 321 12.60 -0.31 -3.31
CA HIS A 321 12.56 -0.30 -1.85
C HIS A 321 13.85 0.27 -1.28
N GLY A 322 13.71 1.31 -0.47
CA GLY A 322 14.78 1.85 0.34
C GLY A 322 15.00 1.03 1.62
N ARG A 323 16.25 0.99 2.08
CA ARG A 323 16.61 0.30 3.32
C ARG A 323 17.81 0.94 3.97
N ASP A 324 17.71 1.20 5.27
CA ASP A 324 18.81 1.73 6.06
C ASP A 324 19.55 0.60 6.75
N PHE A 325 20.88 0.70 6.75
CA PHE A 325 21.78 -0.20 7.45
C PHE A 325 22.66 0.62 8.39
N PRO A 326 22.91 0.16 9.63
CA PRO A 326 23.78 0.88 10.56
C PRO A 326 25.22 0.98 10.03
N TYR A 327 25.66 -0.03 9.28
CA TYR A 327 26.90 -0.03 8.54
C TYR A 327 26.82 -1.03 7.37
N PHE A 328 27.72 -0.88 6.40
CA PHE A 328 27.94 -1.88 5.36
C PHE A 328 29.14 -2.77 5.75
N GLY A 329 28.89 -4.08 5.84
CA GLY A 329 29.87 -5.07 6.29
C GLY A 329 30.63 -5.74 5.14
N ASP A 330 31.67 -6.49 5.49
CA ASP A 330 32.44 -7.30 4.55
C ASP A 330 32.74 -8.69 5.15
N LEU A 331 31.68 -9.49 5.26
CA LEU A 331 31.65 -10.76 5.99
C LEU A 331 31.89 -11.99 5.10
N ALA A 332 32.14 -11.81 3.81
CA ALA A 332 32.44 -12.91 2.90
C ALA A 332 33.78 -13.54 3.27
N SER A 333 33.78 -14.85 3.50
CA SER A 333 35.03 -15.60 3.67
C SER A 333 35.78 -15.73 2.34
N THR A 334 37.09 -15.90 2.43
CA THR A 334 37.91 -16.29 1.27
C THR A 334 37.81 -17.79 1.12
N LEU A 335 37.58 -18.28 -0.10
CA LEU A 335 37.45 -19.71 -0.37
C LEU A 335 38.85 -20.33 -0.46
N SER A 336 39.10 -21.39 0.32
CA SER A 336 40.26 -22.27 0.16
C SER A 336 39.94 -23.49 -0.70
N ASP A 337 40.96 -24.08 -1.33
CA ASP A 337 40.78 -25.21 -2.26
C ASP A 337 40.27 -26.49 -1.57
N ASP A 338 40.50 -26.63 -0.26
CA ASP A 338 40.19 -27.83 0.53
C ASP A 338 38.88 -27.73 1.33
N GLU A 339 38.12 -26.64 1.20
CA GLU A 339 36.87 -26.43 1.95
C GLU A 339 35.62 -26.41 1.06
N PRO A 340 34.45 -26.86 1.56
CA PRO A 340 33.21 -26.73 0.84
C PRO A 340 32.82 -25.27 0.65
N ILE A 341 32.16 -24.99 -0.47
CA ILE A 341 31.55 -23.69 -0.72
C ILE A 341 30.35 -23.52 0.22
N ARG A 342 30.56 -22.81 1.33
CA ARG A 342 29.48 -22.31 2.21
C ARG A 342 28.58 -21.29 1.49
N ILE A 343 27.35 -21.71 1.20
CA ILE A 343 26.29 -20.93 0.54
C ILE A 343 25.24 -20.50 1.56
N LEU A 344 25.10 -19.20 1.80
CA LEU A 344 24.04 -18.64 2.64
C LEU A 344 22.73 -18.48 1.86
N VAL A 345 21.64 -19.03 2.37
CA VAL A 345 20.30 -18.90 1.80
C VAL A 345 19.37 -18.22 2.83
N PRO A 346 19.22 -16.89 2.77
CA PRO A 346 18.41 -16.17 3.76
C PRO A 346 16.95 -16.04 3.35
N GLY A 347 16.05 -16.05 4.35
CA GLY A 347 14.62 -15.76 4.20
C GLY A 347 13.69 -16.92 4.55
N ASN A 348 12.43 -16.84 4.10
CA ASN A 348 11.45 -17.91 4.28
C ASN A 348 11.49 -18.86 3.08
N ILE A 349 12.13 -20.01 3.23
CA ILE A 349 12.41 -20.97 2.17
C ILE A 349 11.27 -21.98 2.06
N ASN A 350 10.38 -21.72 1.10
CA ASN A 350 9.35 -22.65 0.63
C ASN A 350 9.67 -23.11 -0.79
N GLN A 351 8.78 -23.91 -1.37
CA GLN A 351 8.93 -24.41 -2.73
C GLN A 351 9.21 -23.30 -3.77
N ALA A 352 8.49 -22.18 -3.71
CA ALA A 352 8.68 -21.03 -4.60
C ALA A 352 10.02 -20.28 -4.38
N LYS A 353 10.68 -20.50 -3.24
CA LYS A 353 11.95 -19.90 -2.84
C LYS A 353 13.13 -20.88 -2.96
N GLY A 354 12.94 -21.98 -3.68
CA GLY A 354 14.01 -22.90 -4.06
C GLY A 354 14.27 -24.03 -3.06
N LEU A 355 13.30 -24.36 -2.19
CA LEU A 355 13.41 -25.50 -1.28
C LEU A 355 13.83 -26.79 -2.01
N ASP A 356 13.09 -27.13 -3.07
CA ASP A 356 13.34 -28.37 -3.84
C ASP A 356 14.67 -28.29 -4.62
N VAL A 357 15.13 -27.08 -4.97
CA VAL A 357 16.43 -26.85 -5.61
C VAL A 357 17.56 -27.18 -4.63
N ILE A 358 17.48 -26.67 -3.41
CA ILE A 358 18.49 -26.94 -2.36
C ILE A 358 18.51 -28.43 -2.03
N GLU A 359 17.34 -29.04 -1.89
CA GLU A 359 17.23 -30.48 -1.61
C GLU A 359 17.83 -31.32 -2.75
N ALA A 360 17.58 -30.97 -4.01
CA ALA A 360 18.14 -31.68 -5.15
C ALA A 360 19.66 -31.52 -5.25
N LEU A 361 20.19 -30.30 -5.05
CA LEU A 361 21.63 -30.06 -5.06
C LEU A 361 22.35 -30.78 -3.91
N ALA A 362 21.79 -30.74 -2.70
CA ALA A 362 22.37 -31.41 -1.54
C ALA A 362 22.36 -32.94 -1.65
N LYS A 363 21.39 -33.52 -2.38
CA LYS A 363 21.36 -34.96 -2.69
C LYS A 363 22.39 -35.35 -3.76
N LEU A 364 22.63 -34.48 -4.74
CA LEU A 364 23.59 -34.72 -5.81
C LEU A 364 25.05 -34.59 -5.33
N ASP A 365 25.30 -33.72 -4.36
CA ASP A 365 26.64 -33.39 -3.86
C ASP A 365 27.26 -34.46 -2.94
N VAL A 366 27.56 -35.64 -3.51
CA VAL A 366 28.18 -36.76 -2.80
C VAL A 366 29.59 -36.43 -2.28
N ASP A 367 30.33 -35.58 -3.00
CA ASP A 367 31.69 -35.15 -2.66
C ASP A 367 31.72 -34.05 -1.59
N ARG A 368 30.55 -33.56 -1.14
CA ARG A 368 30.41 -32.46 -0.16
C ARG A 368 31.18 -31.20 -0.55
N LYS A 369 31.05 -30.78 -1.81
CA LYS A 369 31.66 -29.55 -2.31
C LYS A 369 30.84 -28.30 -1.98
N LEU A 370 29.56 -28.47 -1.64
CA LEU A 370 28.63 -27.40 -1.29
C LEU A 370 28.11 -27.61 0.14
N GLU A 371 28.06 -26.53 0.91
CA GLU A 371 27.45 -26.52 2.25
C GLU A 371 26.42 -25.40 2.30
N PHE A 372 25.14 -25.73 2.48
CA PHE A 372 24.05 -24.77 2.48
C PHE A 372 23.71 -24.34 3.91
N HIS A 373 23.70 -23.03 4.17
CA HIS A 373 23.28 -22.44 5.43
C HIS A 373 21.96 -21.73 5.23
N VAL A 374 20.86 -22.30 5.72
CA VAL A 374 19.54 -21.69 5.64
C VAL A 374 19.33 -20.80 6.86
N LEU A 375 19.28 -19.48 6.64
CA LEU A 375 19.05 -18.47 7.68
C LEU A 375 17.63 -17.91 7.54
N GLY A 376 16.71 -18.42 8.35
CA GLY A 376 15.31 -18.05 8.34
C GLY A 376 14.39 -19.25 8.53
N ASN A 377 13.14 -19.10 8.11
CA ASN A 377 12.15 -20.15 8.24
C ASN A 377 12.22 -21.10 7.03
N ILE A 378 12.03 -22.40 7.23
CA ILE A 378 11.97 -23.38 6.15
C ILE A 378 10.64 -24.14 6.21
N GLN A 379 10.02 -24.38 5.05
CA GLN A 379 8.73 -25.07 4.98
C GLN A 379 8.83 -26.55 5.41
N ARG A 380 9.97 -27.19 5.10
CA ARG A 380 10.28 -28.58 5.43
C ARG A 380 11.79 -28.71 5.57
N GLU A 381 12.25 -29.36 6.63
CA GLU A 381 13.67 -29.63 6.80
C GLU A 381 14.20 -30.59 5.72
N ILE A 382 15.42 -30.34 5.29
CA ILE A 382 16.15 -31.17 4.33
C ILE A 382 17.09 -32.05 5.12
N SER A 383 16.88 -33.36 5.08
CA SER A 383 17.78 -34.32 5.72
C SER A 383 19.02 -34.52 4.85
N SER A 384 20.04 -33.70 5.08
CA SER A 384 21.36 -33.82 4.46
C SER A 384 22.44 -33.26 5.40
N PRO A 385 23.60 -33.92 5.54
CA PRO A 385 24.71 -33.41 6.34
C PRO A 385 25.28 -32.09 5.81
N ASN A 386 24.98 -31.74 4.55
CA ASN A 386 25.48 -30.53 3.89
C ASN A 386 24.50 -29.36 4.00
N VAL A 387 23.43 -29.47 4.80
CA VAL A 387 22.43 -28.41 4.99
C VAL A 387 22.30 -28.09 6.48
N VAL A 388 22.59 -26.85 6.84
CA VAL A 388 22.56 -26.35 8.21
C VAL A 388 21.45 -25.31 8.37
N PHE A 389 20.59 -25.49 9.38
CA PHE A 389 19.49 -24.58 9.69
C PHE A 389 19.86 -23.65 10.86
N HIS A 390 19.76 -22.34 10.64
CA HIS A 390 20.10 -21.32 11.65
C HIS A 390 18.87 -20.71 12.35
N GLY A 391 17.68 -21.15 11.95
CA GLY A 391 16.41 -20.67 12.49
C GLY A 391 16.06 -19.24 12.05
N ARG A 392 14.98 -18.70 12.64
CA ARG A 392 14.48 -17.35 12.36
C ARG A 392 15.43 -16.29 12.92
N TYR A 393 15.39 -15.10 12.33
CA TYR A 393 16.18 -13.94 12.75
C TYR A 393 15.36 -12.66 12.65
N ASN A 394 15.68 -11.70 13.50
CA ASN A 394 15.25 -10.31 13.35
C ASN A 394 16.21 -9.57 12.42
N ARG A 395 15.73 -8.54 11.71
CA ARG A 395 16.51 -7.85 10.67
C ARG A 395 17.85 -7.30 11.20
N GLU A 396 17.84 -6.86 12.45
CA GLU A 396 18.97 -6.25 13.16
C GLU A 396 20.06 -7.29 13.48
N GLU A 397 19.68 -8.57 13.63
CA GLU A 397 20.58 -9.69 13.96
C GLU A 397 21.25 -10.27 12.71
N PHE A 398 20.85 -9.85 11.50
CA PHE A 398 21.31 -10.47 10.26
C PHE A 398 22.84 -10.45 10.14
N SER A 399 23.47 -9.29 10.35
CA SER A 399 24.94 -9.15 10.26
C SER A 399 25.67 -10.04 11.26
N GLU A 400 25.19 -10.08 12.51
CA GLU A 400 25.77 -10.91 13.57
C GLU A 400 25.71 -12.39 13.22
N LYS A 401 24.54 -12.89 12.80
CA LYS A 401 24.37 -14.31 12.41
C LYS A 401 25.24 -14.65 11.19
N VAL A 402 25.33 -13.77 10.20
CA VAL A 402 26.19 -13.99 9.03
C VAL A 402 27.67 -14.04 9.41
N SER A 403 28.10 -13.24 10.39
CA SER A 403 29.50 -13.24 10.86
C SER A 403 29.92 -14.57 11.47
N VAL A 404 28.99 -15.31 12.09
CA VAL A 404 29.22 -16.65 12.65
C VAL A 404 29.24 -17.70 11.53
N ILE A 405 28.30 -17.59 10.57
CA ILE A 405 28.19 -18.53 9.45
C ILE A 405 29.42 -18.47 8.53
N ARG A 406 30.01 -17.28 8.37
CA ARG A 406 31.19 -17.05 7.53
C ARG A 406 31.02 -17.59 6.08
N PRO A 407 29.93 -17.26 5.38
CA PRO A 407 29.67 -17.80 4.05
C PRO A 407 30.62 -17.22 3.01
N HIS A 408 30.80 -17.94 1.90
CA HIS A 408 31.54 -17.44 0.72
C HIS A 408 30.62 -16.66 -0.21
N VAL A 409 29.40 -17.17 -0.38
CA VAL A 409 28.43 -16.68 -1.34
C VAL A 409 27.01 -16.82 -0.78
N GLY A 410 26.10 -15.97 -1.22
CA GLY A 410 24.68 -16.09 -0.93
C GLY A 410 23.93 -16.69 -2.12
N ALA A 411 22.74 -17.24 -1.91
CA ALA A 411 21.89 -17.69 -3.00
C ALA A 411 20.43 -17.27 -2.85
N ILE A 412 19.84 -16.84 -3.96
CA ILE A 412 18.42 -16.54 -4.14
C ILE A 412 17.89 -17.50 -5.21
N PHE A 413 17.39 -18.66 -4.76
CA PHE A 413 16.83 -19.69 -5.64
C PHE A 413 15.32 -19.56 -5.86
N SER A 414 14.81 -18.34 -5.83
CA SER A 414 13.41 -18.07 -6.18
C SER A 414 13.13 -18.47 -7.63
N ILE A 415 12.15 -19.35 -7.81
CA ILE A 415 11.74 -19.90 -9.13
C ILE A 415 10.67 -19.05 -9.82
N TRP A 416 10.63 -17.76 -9.50
CA TRP A 416 9.70 -16.78 -10.04
C TRP A 416 10.36 -15.41 -10.06
N ASP A 417 9.85 -14.50 -10.89
CA ASP A 417 10.35 -13.13 -10.94
C ASP A 417 9.87 -12.33 -9.73
N GLU A 418 10.66 -12.33 -8.66
CA GLU A 418 10.41 -11.49 -7.50
C GLU A 418 10.31 -10.02 -7.90
N THR A 419 9.39 -9.29 -7.28
CA THR A 419 9.20 -7.85 -7.53
C THR A 419 10.38 -6.99 -7.06
N TRP A 420 11.14 -7.46 -6.05
CA TRP A 420 12.34 -6.77 -5.58
C TRP A 420 13.42 -7.70 -5.01
N CYS A 421 13.07 -8.59 -4.09
CA CYS A 421 13.98 -9.42 -3.27
C CYS A 421 14.77 -8.61 -2.22
N HIS A 422 14.27 -8.59 -0.97
CA HIS A 422 14.93 -7.93 0.16
C HIS A 422 16.21 -8.64 0.58
N THR A 423 16.21 -9.97 0.53
CA THR A 423 17.33 -10.81 0.95
C THR A 423 18.56 -10.64 0.08
N LEU A 424 18.42 -10.29 -1.21
CA LEU A 424 19.54 -9.86 -2.04
C LEU A 424 20.21 -8.59 -1.48
N THR A 425 19.40 -7.62 -1.04
CA THR A 425 19.90 -6.36 -0.46
C THR A 425 20.59 -6.62 0.88
N GLU A 426 20.05 -7.53 1.70
CA GLU A 426 20.66 -7.96 2.95
C GLU A 426 22.02 -8.62 2.71
N LEU A 427 22.12 -9.59 1.79
CA LEU A 427 23.38 -10.23 1.42
C LEU A 427 24.44 -9.22 1.01
N TRP A 428 24.09 -8.29 0.11
CA TRP A 428 25.01 -7.26 -0.34
C TRP A 428 25.36 -6.25 0.77
N SER A 429 24.46 -6.00 1.72
CA SER A 429 24.74 -5.07 2.82
C SER A 429 25.90 -5.56 3.71
N VAL A 430 26.10 -6.87 3.81
CA VAL A 430 27.15 -7.51 4.60
C VAL A 430 28.30 -8.06 3.75
N GLY A 431 28.40 -7.66 2.48
CA GLY A 431 29.55 -7.97 1.62
C GLY A 431 29.47 -9.32 0.90
N ILE A 432 28.34 -10.01 0.94
CA ILE A 432 28.19 -11.34 0.35
C ILE A 432 27.67 -11.24 -1.09
N PRO A 433 28.44 -11.66 -2.12
CA PRO A 433 27.93 -11.74 -3.49
C PRO A 433 26.88 -12.84 -3.60
N ALA A 434 25.96 -12.74 -4.58
CA ALA A 434 24.81 -13.64 -4.66
C ALA A 434 24.70 -14.43 -5.98
N LEU A 435 24.30 -15.69 -5.88
CA LEU A 435 23.84 -16.55 -6.97
C LEU A 435 22.33 -16.36 -7.12
N THR A 436 21.85 -16.09 -8.34
CA THR A 436 20.41 -15.92 -8.59
C THR A 436 20.02 -16.59 -9.90
N PHE A 437 18.77 -17.03 -10.01
CA PHE A 437 18.20 -17.42 -11.30
C PHE A 437 17.99 -16.22 -12.21
N ASP A 438 17.90 -16.47 -13.52
CA ASP A 438 17.71 -15.50 -14.60
C ASP A 438 16.25 -15.02 -14.71
N TYR A 439 15.70 -14.53 -13.60
CA TYR A 439 14.46 -13.77 -13.62
C TYR A 439 14.75 -12.27 -13.63
N SER A 440 14.05 -11.57 -14.52
CA SER A 440 14.37 -10.21 -14.97
C SER A 440 14.71 -9.22 -13.85
N THR A 441 13.96 -9.23 -12.75
CA THR A 441 14.12 -8.26 -11.68
C THR A 441 15.40 -8.51 -10.89
N VAL A 442 15.54 -9.68 -10.29
CA VAL A 442 16.67 -10.02 -9.42
C VAL A 442 17.95 -10.16 -10.24
N ALA A 443 17.89 -10.88 -11.36
CA ALA A 443 19.02 -11.03 -12.28
C ALA A 443 19.44 -9.68 -12.89
N GLY A 444 18.48 -8.80 -13.19
CA GLY A 444 18.75 -7.45 -13.67
C GLY A 444 19.56 -6.63 -12.66
N ARG A 445 19.23 -6.72 -11.37
CA ARG A 445 20.01 -6.07 -10.29
C ARG A 445 21.43 -6.63 -10.25
N VAL A 446 21.59 -7.95 -10.25
CA VAL A 446 22.91 -8.63 -10.23
C VAL A 446 23.76 -8.28 -11.44
N ARG A 447 23.18 -8.23 -12.65
CA ARG A 447 23.89 -7.85 -13.88
C ARG A 447 24.38 -6.40 -13.85
N ARG A 448 23.53 -5.47 -13.41
CA ARG A 448 23.88 -4.04 -13.35
C ARG A 448 24.98 -3.74 -12.34
N SER A 449 24.92 -4.34 -11.16
CA SER A 449 25.94 -4.13 -10.12
C SER A 449 27.21 -4.95 -10.36
N GLY A 450 27.08 -6.10 -11.03
CA GLY A 450 28.12 -7.11 -11.13
C GLY A 450 28.33 -7.89 -9.82
N ALA A 451 27.51 -7.65 -8.79
CA ALA A 451 27.67 -8.15 -7.42
C ALA A 451 27.14 -9.58 -7.23
N GLY A 452 27.48 -10.47 -8.16
CA GLY A 452 27.04 -11.87 -8.12
C GLY A 452 27.07 -12.56 -9.48
N TRP A 453 26.33 -13.66 -9.57
CA TRP A 453 26.19 -14.47 -10.77
C TRP A 453 24.72 -14.77 -11.07
N VAL A 454 24.38 -14.71 -12.35
CA VAL A 454 23.07 -15.14 -12.86
C VAL A 454 23.22 -16.53 -13.46
N LEU A 455 22.49 -17.47 -12.89
CA LEU A 455 22.39 -18.88 -13.28
C LEU A 455 21.23 -19.05 -14.25
N LYS A 456 21.32 -20.03 -15.15
CA LYS A 456 20.23 -20.30 -16.09
C LYS A 456 18.98 -20.80 -15.36
N ASN A 457 17.81 -20.37 -15.82
CA ASN A 457 16.53 -20.95 -15.37
C ASN A 457 16.40 -22.35 -15.97
N GLU A 458 15.89 -23.30 -15.19
CA GLU A 458 15.52 -24.64 -15.67
C GLU A 458 16.64 -25.39 -16.42
N SER A 459 17.73 -25.66 -15.70
CA SER A 459 18.67 -26.70 -16.05
C SER A 459 18.37 -27.97 -15.23
N SER A 460 18.81 -29.15 -15.70
CA SER A 460 18.89 -30.30 -14.81
C SER A 460 19.72 -29.94 -13.57
N THR A 461 19.44 -30.59 -12.44
CA THR A 461 20.19 -30.38 -11.19
C THR A 461 21.69 -30.54 -11.41
N ASP A 462 22.12 -31.47 -12.27
CA ASP A 462 23.54 -31.69 -12.61
C ASP A 462 24.21 -30.49 -13.26
N LEU A 463 23.51 -29.85 -14.21
CA LEU A 463 24.01 -28.66 -14.88
C LEU A 463 24.06 -27.46 -13.94
N LEU A 464 23.07 -27.32 -13.05
CA LEU A 464 23.05 -26.28 -12.03
C LEU A 464 24.22 -26.46 -11.05
N TYR A 465 24.43 -27.68 -10.58
CA TYR A 465 25.53 -28.04 -9.69
C TYR A 465 26.89 -27.72 -10.33
N ALA A 466 27.11 -28.17 -11.57
CA ALA A 466 28.33 -27.88 -12.32
C ALA A 466 28.52 -26.37 -12.56
N GLU A 467 27.45 -25.64 -12.86
CA GLU A 467 27.50 -24.19 -13.06
C GLU A 467 27.90 -23.46 -11.77
N ILE A 468 27.33 -23.84 -10.61
CA ILE A 468 27.68 -23.27 -9.29
C ILE A 468 29.17 -23.51 -9.00
N LEU A 469 29.66 -24.74 -9.14
CA LEU A 469 31.07 -25.07 -8.90
C LEU A 469 32.00 -24.28 -9.84
N SER A 470 31.66 -24.19 -11.13
CA SER A 470 32.51 -23.51 -12.11
C SER A 470 32.63 -21.99 -11.87
N ARG A 471 31.60 -21.37 -11.30
CA ARG A 471 31.48 -19.91 -11.15
C ARG A 471 31.87 -19.43 -9.76
N ALA A 472 31.34 -20.08 -8.72
CA ALA A 472 31.55 -19.72 -7.32
C ALA A 472 32.70 -20.50 -6.67
N GLY A 473 33.21 -21.56 -7.30
CA GLY A 473 34.36 -22.33 -6.82
C GLY A 473 35.73 -21.78 -7.20
N LYS A 474 35.82 -20.54 -7.71
CA LYS A 474 37.09 -19.90 -8.10
C LYS A 474 37.31 -18.63 -7.29
N ASP A 475 38.37 -18.61 -6.49
CA ASP A 475 38.70 -17.48 -5.60
C ASP A 475 38.84 -16.14 -6.36
N ASP A 476 39.50 -16.13 -7.52
CA ASP A 476 39.63 -14.92 -8.35
C ASP A 476 38.27 -14.34 -8.79
N GLN A 477 37.30 -15.20 -9.12
CA GLN A 477 35.96 -14.75 -9.45
C GLN A 477 35.24 -14.20 -8.22
N MET A 478 35.40 -14.87 -7.06
CA MET A 478 34.83 -14.42 -5.79
C MET A 478 35.33 -13.01 -5.42
N LYS A 479 36.64 -12.76 -5.55
CA LYS A 479 37.26 -11.45 -5.34
C LYS A 479 36.66 -10.36 -6.23
N ILE A 480 36.46 -10.65 -7.52
CA ILE A 480 35.83 -9.72 -8.47
C ILE A 480 34.40 -9.38 -8.03
N LYS A 481 33.60 -10.39 -7.62
CA LYS A 481 32.21 -10.18 -7.20
C LYS A 481 32.12 -9.44 -5.87
N ARG A 482 32.98 -9.76 -4.91
CA ARG A 482 33.07 -9.04 -3.63
C ARG A 482 33.42 -7.56 -3.83
N ALA A 483 34.39 -7.26 -4.70
CA ALA A 483 34.70 -5.88 -5.08
C ALA A 483 33.50 -5.15 -5.73
N ALA A 484 32.68 -5.87 -6.50
CA ALA A 484 31.44 -5.33 -7.06
C ALA A 484 30.38 -5.05 -5.98
N VAL A 485 30.22 -5.94 -4.99
CA VAL A 485 29.37 -5.69 -3.81
C VAL A 485 29.82 -4.42 -3.09
N GLN A 486 31.12 -4.26 -2.83
CA GLN A 486 31.66 -3.07 -2.16
C GLN A 486 31.44 -1.78 -2.97
N ARG A 487 31.50 -1.83 -4.30
CA ARG A 487 31.12 -0.70 -5.17
C ARG A 487 29.64 -0.38 -5.05
N TRP A 488 28.78 -1.39 -5.01
CA TRP A 488 27.34 -1.20 -4.79
C TRP A 488 27.08 -0.58 -3.42
N GLN A 489 27.71 -1.06 -2.35
CA GLN A 489 27.58 -0.54 -0.98
C GLN A 489 27.91 0.97 -0.91
N ARG A 490 29.05 1.39 -1.49
CA ARG A 490 29.46 2.81 -1.55
C ARG A 490 28.61 3.67 -2.50
N GLY A 491 27.85 3.03 -3.39
CA GLY A 491 27.07 3.69 -4.44
C GLY A 491 25.58 3.59 -4.18
N GLU A 492 24.92 2.70 -4.93
CA GLU A 492 23.46 2.52 -4.86
C GLU A 492 22.98 2.11 -3.46
N GLY A 493 23.69 1.20 -2.78
CA GLY A 493 23.31 0.70 -1.47
C GLY A 493 23.21 1.80 -0.41
N ALA A 494 24.20 2.70 -0.33
CA ALA A 494 24.18 3.83 0.59
C ALA A 494 23.16 4.93 0.21
N ARG A 495 22.73 5.01 -1.05
CA ARG A 495 21.80 6.04 -1.53
C ARG A 495 20.33 5.63 -1.39
N GLU A 496 20.01 4.36 -1.62
CA GLU A 496 18.63 3.85 -1.59
C GLU A 496 18.16 3.64 -0.13
N SER A 497 18.07 4.73 0.63
CA SER A 497 17.63 4.80 2.01
C SER A 497 16.09 4.83 2.15
N THR A 498 15.59 4.60 3.36
CA THR A 498 14.13 4.72 3.60
C THR A 498 13.63 6.14 3.40
N GLU A 499 14.46 7.14 3.71
CA GLU A 499 14.21 8.57 3.48
C GLU A 499 14.05 8.89 1.99
N LEU A 500 15.00 8.46 1.14
CA LEU A 500 14.90 8.68 -0.31
C LEU A 500 13.67 7.99 -0.91
N MET A 501 13.38 6.78 -0.43
CA MET A 501 12.15 6.07 -0.81
C MET A 501 10.91 6.90 -0.44
N ALA A 502 10.82 7.40 0.80
CA ALA A 502 9.70 8.21 1.27
C ALA A 502 9.51 9.49 0.45
N GLN A 503 10.60 10.20 0.11
CA GLN A 503 10.54 11.38 -0.76
C GLN A 503 9.97 11.07 -2.15
N ARG A 504 10.35 9.92 -2.75
CA ARG A 504 9.80 9.47 -4.03
C ARG A 504 8.30 9.13 -3.92
N TYR A 505 7.87 8.50 -2.83
CA TYR A 505 6.44 8.24 -2.58
C TYR A 505 5.67 9.55 -2.38
N GLU A 506 6.23 10.50 -1.64
CA GLU A 506 5.61 11.80 -1.39
C GLU A 506 5.39 12.59 -2.70
N ALA A 507 6.35 12.54 -3.63
CA ALA A 507 6.19 13.14 -4.95
C ALA A 507 4.98 12.58 -5.72
N VAL A 508 4.73 11.27 -5.63
CA VAL A 508 3.54 10.64 -6.20
C VAL A 508 2.28 11.08 -5.48
N TYR A 509 2.29 11.17 -4.14
CA TYR A 509 1.14 11.62 -3.36
C TYR A 509 0.74 13.05 -3.72
N ARG A 510 1.70 13.97 -3.80
CA ARG A 510 1.46 15.36 -4.21
C ARG A 510 0.84 15.44 -5.60
N THR A 511 1.38 14.70 -6.56
CA THR A 511 0.85 14.63 -7.94
C THR A 511 -0.59 14.09 -7.96
N ALA A 512 -0.88 13.06 -7.17
CA ALA A 512 -2.22 12.47 -7.07
C ALA A 512 -3.24 13.44 -6.46
N LEU A 513 -2.85 14.15 -5.39
CA LEU A 513 -3.69 15.18 -4.75
C LEU A 513 -3.97 16.35 -5.68
N GLU A 514 -2.97 16.82 -6.43
CA GLU A 514 -3.15 17.89 -7.42
C GLU A 514 -4.16 17.49 -8.50
N ARG A 515 -4.04 16.26 -9.04
CA ARG A 515 -4.97 15.74 -10.05
C ARG A 515 -6.41 15.71 -9.53
N ARG A 516 -6.61 15.25 -8.30
CA ARG A 516 -7.90 15.24 -7.62
C ARG A 516 -8.48 16.63 -7.45
N SER A 517 -7.68 17.57 -6.94
CA SER A 517 -8.13 18.95 -6.76
C SER A 517 -8.63 19.59 -8.07
N ARG A 518 -8.02 19.23 -9.22
CA ARG A 518 -8.45 19.70 -10.54
C ARG A 518 -9.76 19.06 -10.99
N LEU A 519 -9.97 17.77 -10.71
CA LEU A 519 -11.22 17.05 -11.03
C LEU A 519 -12.40 17.52 -10.14
N SER A 520 -12.11 17.98 -8.92
CA SER A 520 -13.10 18.52 -7.99
C SER A 520 -13.48 19.98 -8.27
N ARG A 521 -12.75 20.70 -9.13
CA ARG A 521 -13.15 22.06 -9.55
C ARG A 521 -14.35 21.95 -10.49
N PRO A 522 -15.44 22.71 -10.24
CA PRO A 522 -16.50 22.84 -11.24
C PRO A 522 -15.86 23.34 -12.53
N PHE A 523 -16.14 22.69 -13.67
CA PHE A 523 -15.85 23.26 -14.98
C PHE A 523 -16.64 24.57 -15.08
N PHE A 524 -15.97 25.68 -14.82
CA PHE A 524 -16.47 27.00 -15.20
C PHE A 524 -16.15 27.16 -16.68
N HIS A 525 -17.09 26.73 -17.53
CA HIS A 525 -17.17 27.13 -18.93
C HIS A 525 -18.41 27.99 -19.13
#